data_AF-A0A946ZVZ9-F1
#
_entry.id   AF-A0A946ZVZ9-F1
#
_cell.length_a   1.000
_cell.length_b   1.000
_cell.length_c   1.000
_cell.angle_alpha   90.00
_cell.angle_beta   90.00
_cell.angle_gamma   90.00
#
_symmetry.space_group_name_H-M   'P 1'
#
loop_
_entity.id
_entity.type
_entity.pdbx_description
1 polymer ?
#
loop_
_entity_poly.entity_id
_entity_poly.type
_entity_poly.pdbx_seq_one_letter_code
_entity_poly.pdbx_strand_id
1 'polypeptide(L)'
;VKAFIDKLLLHKVKVFQNGDKSFFVPTRQPQYRMVQTVFETYTQYRDSVFYDASAWSLANFYNINYKVASRETQGAPVTAVDQLSTVTPVGRSEYAYLVDWDDYNTPAVLHHLQSEGLVVSSSFRSFSSTTNSGNKSFNYGTLLIPVKLQKKESGEVFRILSAAQQKYQVPMYAVNTGYNLAGIDLGSRFVRPLRKPKAAMIIGEGVRSYEAGEIWHLLDTRVHMPITKIPIRNFKRVNLDKYNTLVMVSGSYSFDDKGLEKIKEWVEKGNTLITIGTASKWAIDKKLVKESLVSEEKDSTALAERKPYVDAGENLGKESVGGIIVRTQLDLTHPLGFGYRKALLPVYKNNTVWLKPSKNEYSTVAQYTDNPLIDGFITDMNRDKFLKNSASLIVSPIGGGRVVMFADNPNFRGSWYGTNRLFLNALFLGNHINVPK
;
A
#
# COMPACT_ATOMS: atom_id res chain seq x y z
N VAL A 1 14.88 1.28 -1.65
CA VAL A 1 16.30 1.36 -1.22
C VAL A 1 16.81 2.80 -1.17
N LYS A 2 16.82 3.57 -2.28
CA LYS A 2 17.29 4.98 -2.29
C LYS A 2 16.75 5.81 -1.12
N ALA A 3 15.42 5.84 -0.95
CA ALA A 3 14.76 6.57 0.14
C ALA A 3 15.10 6.06 1.56
N PHE A 4 15.51 4.80 1.72
CA PHE A 4 15.92 4.26 3.02
C PHE A 4 17.34 4.72 3.35
N ILE A 5 18.26 4.62 2.39
CA ILE A 5 19.64 5.10 2.56
C ILE A 5 19.68 6.61 2.78
N ASP A 6 18.85 7.37 2.07
CA ASP A 6 18.70 8.82 2.27
C ASP A 6 18.42 9.17 3.74
N LYS A 7 17.51 8.43 4.39
CA LYS A 7 17.22 8.61 5.82
C LYS A 7 18.40 8.26 6.72
N LEU A 8 19.15 7.19 6.41
CA LEU A 8 20.35 6.86 7.15
C LEU A 8 21.39 7.98 7.08
N LEU A 9 21.66 8.48 5.87
CA LEU A 9 22.63 9.56 5.64
C LEU A 9 22.20 10.87 6.30
N LEU A 10 20.91 11.22 6.26
CA LEU A 10 20.35 12.39 6.96
C LEU A 10 20.66 12.36 8.46
N HIS A 11 20.64 11.17 9.07
CA HIS A 11 20.99 10.96 10.48
C HIS A 11 22.48 10.67 10.71
N LYS A 12 23.34 10.92 9.71
CA LYS A 12 24.79 10.70 9.74
C LYS A 12 25.18 9.25 10.04
N VAL A 13 24.32 8.29 9.72
CA VAL A 13 24.64 6.86 9.80
C VAL A 13 25.54 6.51 8.62
N LYS A 14 26.70 5.92 8.92
CA LYS A 14 27.64 5.43 7.91
C LYS A 14 27.03 4.22 7.19
N VAL A 15 27.08 4.26 5.86
CA VAL A 15 26.60 3.20 4.96
C VAL A 15 27.71 2.91 3.95
N PHE A 16 27.92 1.63 3.66
CA PHE A 16 28.88 1.17 2.65
C PHE A 16 28.15 0.37 1.59
N GLN A 17 28.45 0.61 0.32
CA GLN A 17 27.93 -0.16 -0.80
C GLN A 17 28.88 -1.31 -1.12
N ASN A 18 28.35 -2.52 -1.17
CA ASN A 18 29.09 -3.74 -1.50
C ASN A 18 28.38 -4.46 -2.66
N GLY A 19 28.66 -4.03 -3.89
CA GLY A 19 27.98 -4.50 -5.11
C GLY A 19 26.77 -3.65 -5.50
N ASP A 20 26.06 -4.06 -6.56
CA ASP A 20 25.07 -3.21 -7.24
C ASP A 20 23.86 -2.82 -6.37
N LYS A 21 23.43 -3.69 -5.44
CA LYS A 21 22.22 -3.47 -4.62
C LYS A 21 22.35 -3.96 -3.18
N SER A 22 23.57 -4.13 -2.70
CA SER A 22 23.86 -4.64 -1.36
C SER A 22 24.59 -3.57 -0.55
N PHE A 23 24.12 -3.37 0.68
CA PHE A 23 24.61 -2.31 1.56
C PHE A 23 24.97 -2.88 2.93
N PHE A 24 25.99 -2.30 3.55
CA PHE A 24 26.45 -2.63 4.88
C PHE A 24 26.35 -1.39 5.78
N VAL A 25 25.73 -1.56 6.95
CA VAL A 25 25.59 -0.52 7.97
C VAL A 25 26.27 -1.04 9.23
N PRO A 26 27.50 -0.58 9.57
CA PRO A 26 28.20 -1.07 10.76
C PRO A 26 27.51 -0.60 12.03
N THR A 27 27.54 -1.41 13.08
CA THR A 27 27.15 -0.98 14.43
C THR A 27 28.26 -0.18 15.11
N ARG A 28 29.52 -0.40 14.72
CA ARG A 28 30.70 0.31 15.25
C ARG A 28 30.81 1.74 14.71
N GLN A 29 29.88 2.60 15.12
CA GLN A 29 29.83 4.02 14.78
C GLN A 29 29.13 4.83 15.90
N PRO A 30 29.33 6.16 15.97
CA PRO A 30 28.71 6.99 17.00
C PRO A 30 27.17 6.86 17.05
N GLN A 31 26.54 6.63 15.90
CA GLN A 31 25.09 6.46 15.73
C GLN A 31 24.58 5.04 16.07
N TYR A 32 25.33 4.24 16.85
CA TYR A 32 24.98 2.85 17.19
C TYR A 32 23.50 2.66 17.59
N ARG A 33 22.99 3.45 18.54
CA ARG A 33 21.59 3.35 18.99
C ARG A 33 20.57 3.64 17.88
N MET A 34 20.91 4.51 16.93
CA MET A 34 20.07 4.78 15.77
C MET A 34 20.05 3.58 14.83
N VAL A 35 21.21 2.98 14.55
CA VAL A 35 21.30 1.74 13.75
C VAL A 35 20.47 0.64 14.42
N GLN A 36 20.60 0.50 15.75
CA GLN A 36 19.81 -0.44 16.53
C GLN A 36 18.30 -0.21 16.33
N THR A 37 17.82 1.02 16.52
CA THR A 37 16.40 1.41 16.37
C THR A 37 15.88 1.25 14.93
N VAL A 38 16.75 1.33 13.92
CA VAL A 38 16.37 1.17 12.52
C VAL A 38 16.08 -0.30 12.17
N PHE A 39 16.81 -1.25 12.75
CA PHE A 39 16.83 -2.66 12.33
C PHE A 39 16.34 -3.66 13.37
N GLU A 40 16.49 -3.39 14.67
CA GLU A 40 16.07 -4.33 15.70
C GLU A 40 14.56 -4.37 15.87
N THR A 41 14.09 -5.46 16.46
CA THR A 41 12.68 -5.77 16.73
C THR A 41 12.60 -6.44 18.10
N TYR A 42 11.61 -6.07 18.91
CA TYR A 42 11.42 -6.56 20.27
C TYR A 42 10.02 -7.13 20.46
N THR A 43 9.90 -8.17 21.29
CA THR A 43 8.61 -8.80 21.63
C THR A 43 8.39 -8.95 23.12
N GLN A 44 9.40 -8.65 23.94
CA GLN A 44 9.35 -8.70 25.39
C GLN A 44 9.48 -7.29 25.97
N TYR A 45 8.53 -6.93 26.83
CA TYR A 45 8.44 -5.61 27.45
C TYR A 45 8.20 -5.76 28.94
N ARG A 46 8.71 -4.80 29.72
CA ARG A 46 8.47 -4.72 31.16
C ARG A 46 7.05 -4.23 31.46
N ASP A 47 6.57 -3.27 30.67
CA ASP A 47 5.24 -2.68 30.81
C ASP A 47 4.28 -3.25 29.75
N SER A 48 2.99 -3.30 30.09
CA SER A 48 1.93 -3.80 29.20
C SER A 48 1.02 -2.71 28.64
N VAL A 49 1.20 -1.46 29.08
CA VAL A 49 0.43 -0.29 28.64
C VAL A 49 1.33 0.67 27.88
N PHE A 50 0.94 1.02 26.66
CA PHE A 50 1.71 1.90 25.78
C PHE A 50 0.89 3.14 25.44
N TYR A 51 1.52 4.32 25.54
CA TYR A 51 0.88 5.60 25.24
C TYR A 51 0.57 5.79 23.74
N ASP A 52 1.42 5.26 22.84
CA ASP A 52 1.32 5.53 21.39
C ASP A 52 1.78 4.36 20.50
N ALA A 53 3.03 3.92 20.64
CA ALA A 53 3.63 2.86 19.83
C ALA A 53 4.47 1.91 20.71
N SER A 54 4.28 0.60 20.56
CA SER A 54 5.14 -0.42 21.18
C SER A 54 6.24 -0.93 20.22
N ALA A 55 6.03 -0.78 18.91
CA ALA A 55 6.94 -1.23 17.87
C ALA A 55 7.53 -0.08 17.06
N TRP A 56 8.81 -0.17 16.73
CA TRP A 56 9.50 0.78 15.86
C TRP A 56 10.69 0.13 15.17
N SER A 57 10.53 -0.12 13.86
CA SER A 57 11.59 -0.68 13.01
C SER A 57 11.49 -0.10 11.61
N LEU A 58 12.40 0.82 11.28
CA LEU A 58 12.39 1.54 10.00
C LEU A 58 12.59 0.59 8.81
N ALA A 59 13.39 -0.47 8.98
CA ALA A 59 13.59 -1.48 7.95
C ALA A 59 12.26 -2.16 7.56
N ASN A 60 11.39 -2.43 8.54
CA ASN A 60 10.06 -2.98 8.31
C ASN A 60 9.13 -1.96 7.64
N PHE A 61 9.18 -0.67 8.02
CA PHE A 61 8.35 0.38 7.41
C PHE A 61 8.63 0.51 5.90
N TYR A 62 9.88 0.30 5.50
CA TYR A 62 10.33 0.37 4.12
C TYR A 62 10.27 -0.98 3.38
N ASN A 63 9.85 -2.06 4.04
CA ASN A 63 9.86 -3.43 3.52
C ASN A 63 11.21 -3.82 2.90
N ILE A 64 12.31 -3.49 3.61
CA ILE A 64 13.68 -3.75 3.15
C ILE A 64 14.14 -5.11 3.69
N ASN A 65 14.81 -5.88 2.84
CA ASN A 65 15.50 -7.10 3.27
C ASN A 65 16.79 -6.73 3.99
N TYR A 66 16.96 -7.24 5.20
CA TYR A 66 18.19 -7.10 5.96
C TYR A 66 18.49 -8.40 6.70
N LYS A 67 19.75 -8.56 7.09
CA LYS A 67 20.23 -9.64 7.96
C LYS A 67 21.34 -9.09 8.84
N VAL A 68 21.46 -9.63 10.04
CA VAL A 68 22.60 -9.33 10.90
C VAL A 68 23.86 -9.92 10.27
N ALA A 69 24.92 -9.12 10.23
CA ALA A 69 26.23 -9.55 9.76
C ALA A 69 27.19 -9.61 10.95
N SER A 70 27.90 -10.73 11.10
CA SER A 70 28.90 -10.94 12.16
C SER A 70 30.29 -10.43 11.80
N ARG A 71 30.52 -10.07 10.53
CA ARG A 71 31.79 -9.53 10.04
C ARG A 71 31.54 -8.20 9.34
N GLU A 72 32.44 -7.25 9.57
CA GLU A 72 32.47 -6.02 8.78
C GLU A 72 32.77 -6.38 7.33
N THR A 73 31.94 -5.87 6.43
CA THR A 73 32.11 -6.10 5.00
C THR A 73 32.74 -4.86 4.39
N GLN A 74 33.78 -5.04 3.57
CA GLN A 74 34.38 -3.93 2.85
C GLN A 74 33.46 -3.47 1.71
N GLY A 75 33.40 -2.16 1.49
CA GLY A 75 32.59 -1.54 0.46
C GLY A 75 32.93 -0.05 0.34
N ALA A 76 32.49 0.57 -0.75
CA ALA A 76 32.69 2.01 -0.94
C ALA A 76 31.75 2.79 -0.01
N PRO A 77 32.23 3.83 0.70
CA PRO A 77 31.37 4.64 1.53
C PRO A 77 30.34 5.37 0.67
N VAL A 78 29.06 5.30 1.07
CA VAL A 78 27.98 6.05 0.43
C VAL A 78 27.87 7.41 1.10
N THR A 79 28.08 8.48 0.34
CA THR A 79 28.00 9.87 0.83
C THR A 79 26.80 10.63 0.25
N ALA A 80 26.25 10.18 -0.87
CA ALA A 80 25.08 10.76 -1.52
C ALA A 80 24.23 9.69 -2.20
N VAL A 81 22.91 9.89 -2.24
CA VAL A 81 21.97 8.92 -2.82
C VAL A 81 21.82 9.00 -4.33
N ASP A 82 22.23 10.10 -4.96
CA ASP A 82 22.10 10.27 -6.41
C ASP A 82 23.05 9.37 -7.21
N GLN A 83 24.10 8.88 -6.57
CA GLN A 83 25.05 7.93 -7.15
C GLN A 83 24.57 6.47 -7.03
N LEU A 84 23.47 6.20 -6.30
CA LEU A 84 23.01 4.83 -6.03
C LEU A 84 22.22 4.21 -7.18
N SER A 85 21.74 5.01 -8.13
CA SER A 85 21.01 4.52 -9.29
C SER A 85 21.07 5.54 -10.42
N THR A 86 21.72 5.18 -11.52
CA THR A 86 21.63 5.93 -12.77
C THR A 86 20.53 5.35 -13.65
N VAL A 87 19.65 6.22 -14.14
CA VAL A 87 18.60 5.82 -15.08
C VAL A 87 19.08 6.09 -16.49
N THR A 88 19.24 5.04 -17.29
CA THR A 88 19.58 5.19 -18.70
C THR A 88 18.44 5.93 -19.43
N PRO A 89 18.75 6.97 -20.22
CA PRO A 89 17.75 7.66 -21.03
C PRO A 89 16.98 6.70 -21.93
N VAL A 90 15.66 6.82 -21.93
CA VAL A 90 14.79 6.03 -22.79
C VAL A 90 15.05 6.39 -24.26
N GLY A 91 15.20 5.37 -25.12
CA GLY A 91 15.35 5.56 -26.57
C GLY A 91 14.00 5.83 -27.24
N ARG A 92 13.99 6.32 -28.48
CA ARG A 92 12.75 6.40 -29.27
C ARG A 92 12.24 5.02 -29.66
N SER A 93 10.93 4.85 -29.70
CA SER A 93 10.24 3.67 -30.23
C SER A 93 9.05 4.11 -31.08
N GLU A 94 8.80 3.38 -32.15
CA GLU A 94 7.61 3.53 -33.00
C GLU A 94 6.47 2.58 -32.59
N TYR A 95 6.71 1.67 -31.64
CA TYR A 95 5.74 0.68 -31.19
C TYR A 95 5.19 1.00 -29.80
N ALA A 96 6.00 0.82 -28.74
CA ALA A 96 5.57 1.06 -27.38
C ALA A 96 6.74 1.27 -26.39
N TYR A 97 6.37 1.67 -25.18
CA TYR A 97 7.25 1.79 -24.03
C TYR A 97 6.74 0.96 -22.86
N LEU A 98 7.66 0.39 -22.09
CA LEU A 98 7.38 -0.40 -20.90
C LEU A 98 7.96 0.27 -19.65
N VAL A 99 7.17 0.31 -18.58
CA VAL A 99 7.60 0.81 -17.27
C VAL A 99 7.22 -0.20 -16.20
N ASP A 100 8.20 -0.69 -15.45
CA ASP A 100 7.97 -1.69 -14.40
C ASP A 100 7.14 -1.07 -13.26
N TRP A 101 6.11 -1.78 -12.81
CA TRP A 101 5.29 -1.32 -11.68
C TRP A 101 6.01 -1.49 -10.34
N ASP A 102 7.06 -2.31 -10.28
CA ASP A 102 7.86 -2.55 -9.08
C ASP A 102 8.53 -1.28 -8.54
N ASP A 103 8.83 -0.29 -9.39
CA ASP A 103 9.42 0.98 -8.93
C ASP A 103 8.40 1.80 -8.13
N TYR A 104 8.85 2.36 -7.00
CA TYR A 104 7.99 3.09 -6.07
C TYR A 104 7.36 4.34 -6.71
N ASN A 105 8.07 4.99 -7.65
CA ASN A 105 7.61 6.22 -8.28
C ASN A 105 6.71 5.96 -9.51
N THR A 106 6.52 4.71 -9.93
CA THR A 106 5.69 4.38 -11.10
C THR A 106 4.23 4.89 -11.01
N PRO A 107 3.54 4.89 -9.86
CA PRO A 107 2.23 5.53 -9.74
C PRO A 107 2.24 7.04 -10.06
N ALA A 108 3.31 7.75 -9.69
CA ALA A 108 3.48 9.17 -10.01
C ALA A 108 3.72 9.38 -11.52
N VAL A 109 4.52 8.50 -12.13
CA VAL A 109 4.70 8.46 -13.59
C VAL A 109 3.35 8.22 -14.27
N LEU A 110 2.60 7.20 -13.88
CA LEU A 110 1.29 6.89 -14.46
C LEU A 110 0.35 8.11 -14.40
N HIS A 111 0.25 8.74 -13.23
CA HIS A 111 -0.58 9.94 -13.07
C HIS A 111 -0.13 11.07 -14.01
N HIS A 112 1.18 11.33 -14.09
CA HIS A 112 1.74 12.37 -14.97
C HIS A 112 1.45 12.09 -16.45
N LEU A 113 1.67 10.85 -16.92
CA LEU A 113 1.37 10.47 -18.30
C LEU A 113 -0.12 10.65 -18.63
N GLN A 114 -1.01 10.23 -17.71
CA GLN A 114 -2.46 10.42 -17.86
C GLN A 114 -2.91 11.89 -17.72
N SER A 115 -2.18 12.74 -17.00
CA SER A 115 -2.45 14.18 -16.95
C SER A 115 -2.09 14.88 -18.25
N GLU A 116 -1.05 14.41 -18.93
CA GLU A 116 -0.66 14.84 -20.27
C GLU A 116 -1.53 14.21 -21.38
N GLY A 117 -2.54 13.40 -21.02
CA GLY A 117 -3.51 12.83 -21.95
C GLY A 117 -3.06 11.56 -22.67
N LEU A 118 -1.99 10.91 -22.20
CA LEU A 118 -1.58 9.60 -22.73
C LEU A 118 -2.49 8.48 -22.21
N VAL A 119 -2.79 7.54 -23.10
CA VAL A 119 -3.46 6.28 -22.78
C VAL A 119 -2.39 5.30 -22.33
N VAL A 120 -2.50 4.84 -21.08
CA VAL A 120 -1.59 3.88 -20.48
C VAL A 120 -2.36 2.61 -20.16
N SER A 121 -1.79 1.45 -20.49
CA SER A 121 -2.30 0.14 -20.14
C SER A 121 -1.43 -0.52 -19.07
N SER A 122 -1.95 -1.55 -18.42
CA SER A 122 -1.19 -2.37 -17.48
C SER A 122 -1.29 -3.85 -17.84
N SER A 123 -0.22 -4.58 -17.60
CA SER A 123 -0.16 -6.03 -17.75
C SER A 123 -0.64 -6.76 -16.51
N PHE A 124 -1.57 -7.69 -16.68
CA PHE A 124 -2.12 -8.56 -15.63
C PHE A 124 -1.45 -9.95 -15.64
N ARG A 125 -0.36 -10.12 -16.39
CA ARG A 125 0.55 -11.29 -16.33
C ARG A 125 2.00 -10.85 -16.47
N SER A 126 2.92 -11.62 -15.92
CA SER A 126 4.35 -11.42 -16.19
C SER A 126 4.70 -11.84 -17.62
N PHE A 127 5.76 -11.24 -18.16
CA PHE A 127 6.30 -11.55 -19.49
C PHE A 127 7.77 -11.12 -19.55
N SER A 128 8.48 -11.54 -20.60
CA SER A 128 9.84 -11.08 -20.90
C SER A 128 9.89 -10.48 -22.30
N SER A 129 10.53 -9.32 -22.46
CA SER A 129 10.67 -8.64 -23.76
C SER A 129 12.13 -8.31 -24.05
N THR A 130 12.49 -8.27 -25.32
CA THR A 130 13.71 -7.59 -25.78
C THR A 130 13.45 -6.08 -25.77
N THR A 131 14.32 -5.33 -25.12
CA THR A 131 14.25 -3.88 -25.01
C THR A 131 15.51 -3.23 -25.58
N ASN A 132 15.52 -1.90 -25.72
CA ASN A 132 16.72 -1.14 -26.06
C ASN A 132 17.88 -1.30 -25.06
N SER A 133 17.64 -1.87 -23.88
CA SER A 133 18.65 -2.16 -22.84
C SER A 133 18.87 -3.66 -22.65
N GLY A 134 18.54 -4.48 -23.65
CA GLY A 134 18.66 -5.94 -23.62
C GLY A 134 17.37 -6.63 -23.18
N ASN A 135 17.48 -7.93 -22.89
CA ASN A 135 16.35 -8.75 -22.48
C ASN A 135 15.96 -8.47 -21.03
N LYS A 136 14.67 -8.24 -20.78
CA LYS A 136 14.16 -7.91 -19.43
C LYS A 136 12.85 -8.63 -19.14
N SER A 137 12.75 -9.17 -17.92
CA SER A 137 11.50 -9.68 -17.36
C SER A 137 10.71 -8.57 -16.68
N PHE A 138 9.41 -8.57 -16.93
CA PHE A 138 8.43 -7.63 -16.42
C PHE A 138 7.40 -8.35 -15.54
N ASN A 139 7.07 -7.74 -14.41
CA ASN A 139 6.16 -8.31 -13.43
C ASN A 139 4.70 -7.88 -13.66
N TYR A 140 3.77 -8.40 -12.87
CA TYR A 140 2.40 -7.91 -12.81
C TYR A 140 2.36 -6.40 -12.55
N GLY A 141 1.44 -5.71 -13.24
CA GLY A 141 1.25 -4.28 -13.15
C GLY A 141 2.04 -3.47 -14.16
N THR A 142 3.02 -4.05 -14.86
CA THR A 142 3.88 -3.36 -15.82
C THR A 142 3.07 -2.49 -16.78
N LEU A 143 3.43 -1.20 -16.86
CA LEU A 143 2.76 -0.25 -17.72
C LEU A 143 3.21 -0.42 -19.17
N LEU A 144 2.24 -0.37 -20.07
CA LEU A 144 2.44 -0.29 -21.51
C LEU A 144 1.91 1.04 -22.02
N ILE A 145 2.79 1.81 -22.66
CA ILE A 145 2.45 3.05 -23.35
C ILE A 145 2.59 2.80 -24.86
N PRO A 146 1.50 2.49 -25.58
CA PRO A 146 1.54 2.32 -27.03
C PRO A 146 1.83 3.67 -27.70
N VAL A 147 2.55 3.67 -28.82
CA VAL A 147 2.84 4.90 -29.60
C VAL A 147 1.67 5.21 -30.53
N LYS A 148 1.22 4.23 -31.33
CA LYS A 148 0.19 4.45 -32.37
C LYS A 148 -1.25 4.58 -31.86
N LEU A 149 -1.54 4.19 -30.61
CA LEU A 149 -2.88 4.28 -30.03
C LEU A 149 -3.12 5.62 -29.30
N GLN A 150 -2.20 6.56 -29.41
CA GLN A 150 -2.29 7.87 -28.76
C GLN A 150 -2.98 8.89 -29.67
N LYS A 151 -3.56 9.91 -29.05
CA LYS A 151 -4.03 11.13 -29.75
C LYS A 151 -2.90 12.13 -30.05
N LYS A 152 -1.65 11.71 -29.83
CA LYS A 152 -0.44 12.53 -29.90
C LYS A 152 0.56 11.85 -30.82
N GLU A 153 1.33 12.66 -31.53
CA GLU A 153 2.40 12.17 -32.42
C GLU A 153 3.51 11.46 -31.65
N SER A 154 4.23 10.53 -32.29
CA SER A 154 5.27 9.72 -31.64
C SER A 154 6.36 10.57 -30.97
N GLY A 155 6.75 11.67 -31.60
CA GLY A 155 7.70 12.63 -31.04
C GLY A 155 7.21 13.32 -29.77
N GLU A 156 5.90 13.61 -29.66
CA GLU A 156 5.31 14.20 -28.47
C GLU A 156 5.19 13.18 -27.34
N VAL A 157 4.77 11.94 -27.65
CA VAL A 157 4.72 10.82 -26.70
C VAL A 157 6.11 10.59 -26.10
N PHE A 158 7.14 10.55 -26.94
CA PHE A 158 8.53 10.43 -26.50
C PHE A 158 8.95 11.58 -25.58
N ARG A 159 8.65 12.84 -25.95
CA ARG A 159 8.98 14.01 -25.13
C ARG A 159 8.34 13.95 -23.74
N ILE A 160 7.05 13.57 -23.67
CA ILE A 160 6.33 13.42 -22.40
C ILE A 160 6.97 12.31 -21.55
N LEU A 161 7.30 11.16 -22.14
CA LEU A 161 7.96 10.06 -21.44
C LEU A 161 9.36 10.43 -20.95
N SER A 162 10.17 11.11 -21.77
CA SER A 162 11.50 11.58 -21.37
C SER A 162 11.41 12.57 -20.22
N ALA A 163 10.46 13.51 -20.25
CA ALA A 163 10.22 14.45 -19.15
C ALA A 163 9.79 13.73 -17.87
N ALA A 164 8.91 12.73 -17.98
CA ALA A 164 8.51 11.89 -16.86
C ALA A 164 9.70 11.11 -16.27
N GLN A 165 10.54 10.51 -17.11
CA GLN A 165 11.72 9.77 -16.70
C GLN A 165 12.71 10.67 -15.96
N GLN A 166 12.98 11.87 -16.49
CA GLN A 166 13.88 12.84 -15.86
C GLN A 166 13.35 13.32 -14.51
N LYS A 167 12.04 13.58 -14.40
CA LYS A 167 11.43 14.07 -13.16
C LYS A 167 11.38 13.00 -12.07
N TYR A 168 10.96 11.78 -12.42
CA TYR A 168 10.66 10.72 -11.45
C TYR A 168 11.79 9.70 -11.27
N GLN A 169 12.80 9.75 -12.14
CA GLN A 169 13.95 8.84 -12.15
C GLN A 169 13.51 7.36 -12.17
N VAL A 170 12.50 7.05 -13.00
CA VAL A 170 11.99 5.69 -13.20
C VAL A 170 12.54 5.11 -14.50
N PRO A 171 13.18 3.93 -14.50
CA PRO A 171 13.60 3.27 -15.73
C PRO A 171 12.43 2.98 -16.68
N MET A 172 12.58 3.39 -17.93
CA MET A 172 11.62 3.16 -19.00
C MET A 172 12.31 2.48 -20.17
N TYR A 173 11.62 1.56 -20.81
CA TYR A 173 12.21 0.68 -21.82
C TYR A 173 11.46 0.83 -23.13
N ALA A 174 12.20 1.12 -24.21
CA ALA A 174 11.66 1.15 -25.56
C ALA A 174 11.60 -0.28 -26.11
N VAL A 175 10.46 -0.65 -26.69
CA VAL A 175 10.25 -1.93 -27.37
C VAL A 175 9.76 -1.68 -28.78
N ASN A 176 10.28 -2.44 -29.76
CA ASN A 176 9.99 -2.21 -31.19
C ASN A 176 8.96 -3.18 -31.76
N THR A 177 8.59 -4.21 -31.01
CA THR A 177 7.62 -5.24 -31.42
C THR A 177 6.70 -5.60 -30.26
N GLY A 178 5.55 -6.21 -30.58
CA GLY A 178 4.62 -6.76 -29.60
C GLY A 178 4.93 -8.19 -29.17
N TYR A 179 5.87 -8.84 -29.85
CA TYR A 179 6.26 -10.23 -29.63
C TYR A 179 7.25 -10.31 -28.47
N ASN A 180 6.84 -11.05 -27.44
CA ASN A 180 7.63 -11.23 -26.24
C ASN A 180 8.42 -12.54 -26.29
N LEU A 181 9.54 -12.58 -25.56
CA LEU A 181 10.39 -13.77 -25.45
C LEU A 181 9.70 -14.91 -24.69
N ALA A 182 8.86 -14.55 -23.72
CA ALA A 182 8.10 -15.49 -22.90
C ALA A 182 6.91 -14.79 -22.24
N GLY A 183 5.88 -15.56 -21.89
CA GLY A 183 4.68 -15.06 -21.21
C GLY A 183 3.60 -14.60 -22.19
N ILE A 184 2.97 -13.46 -21.88
CA ILE A 184 1.94 -12.88 -22.76
C ILE A 184 2.56 -11.95 -23.81
N ASP A 185 1.89 -11.76 -24.94
CA ASP A 185 2.21 -10.68 -25.89
C ASP A 185 1.52 -9.36 -25.50
N LEU A 186 2.10 -8.25 -25.97
CA LEU A 186 1.65 -6.89 -25.64
C LEU A 186 0.26 -6.55 -26.22
N GLY A 187 -0.22 -7.31 -27.20
CA GLY A 187 -1.57 -7.20 -27.76
C GLY A 187 -2.62 -8.12 -27.12
N SER A 188 -2.25 -8.91 -26.11
CA SER A 188 -3.17 -9.88 -25.50
C SER A 188 -4.21 -9.23 -24.58
N ARG A 189 -5.30 -9.97 -24.29
CA ARG A 189 -6.36 -9.57 -23.33
C ARG A 189 -5.88 -9.32 -21.88
N PHE A 190 -4.64 -9.72 -21.58
CA PHE A 190 -4.03 -9.51 -20.28
C PHE A 190 -3.37 -8.13 -20.16
N VAL A 191 -3.25 -7.39 -21.27
CA VAL A 191 -2.89 -5.97 -21.26
C VAL A 191 -4.17 -5.16 -21.36
N ARG A 192 -4.45 -4.32 -20.36
CA ARG A 192 -5.73 -3.61 -20.24
C ARG A 192 -5.51 -2.11 -20.04
N PRO A 193 -6.25 -1.24 -20.74
CA PRO A 193 -6.19 0.21 -20.52
C PRO A 193 -6.56 0.58 -19.09
N LEU A 194 -5.75 1.45 -18.47
CA LEU A 194 -6.00 1.97 -17.13
C LEU A 194 -6.89 3.20 -17.18
N ARG A 195 -7.87 3.25 -16.26
CA ARG A 195 -8.71 4.44 -16.06
C ARG A 195 -7.98 5.44 -15.18
N LYS A 196 -8.04 6.73 -15.55
CA LYS A 196 -7.51 7.81 -14.70
C LYS A 196 -8.31 7.88 -13.39
N PRO A 197 -7.67 7.82 -12.21
CA PRO A 197 -8.37 8.00 -10.95
C PRO A 197 -8.95 9.41 -10.82
N LYS A 198 -10.21 9.49 -10.44
CA LYS A 198 -10.92 10.70 -10.00
C LYS A 198 -11.34 10.44 -8.56
N ALA A 199 -10.39 10.62 -7.65
CA ALA A 199 -10.55 10.25 -6.25
C ALA A 199 -11.11 11.39 -5.40
N ALA A 200 -11.99 11.04 -4.47
CA ALA A 200 -12.43 11.91 -3.38
C ALA A 200 -12.23 11.21 -2.03
N MET A 201 -12.04 11.99 -0.97
CA MET A 201 -11.90 11.53 0.40
C MET A 201 -12.87 12.28 1.31
N ILE A 202 -13.58 11.54 2.16
CA ILE A 202 -14.45 12.13 3.18
C ILE A 202 -13.59 12.70 4.32
N ILE A 203 -13.89 13.93 4.73
CA ILE A 203 -13.22 14.63 5.84
C ILE A 203 -14.24 15.33 6.76
N GLY A 204 -13.77 15.87 7.88
CA GLY A 204 -14.57 16.68 8.79
C GLY A 204 -14.84 15.99 10.12
N GLU A 205 -15.90 16.41 10.80
CA GLU A 205 -16.25 15.92 12.13
C GLU A 205 -16.46 14.40 12.14
N GLY A 206 -15.85 13.73 13.11
CA GLY A 206 -15.86 12.27 13.24
C GLY A 206 -14.81 11.54 12.40
N VAL A 207 -14.15 12.18 11.44
CA VAL A 207 -13.08 11.57 10.63
C VAL A 207 -11.73 11.77 11.32
N ARG A 208 -10.90 10.72 11.38
CA ARG A 208 -9.55 10.80 11.94
C ARG A 208 -8.64 11.64 11.04
N SER A 209 -8.40 12.88 11.46
CA SER A 209 -7.62 13.87 10.71
C SER A 209 -6.19 13.41 10.38
N TYR A 210 -5.55 12.65 11.26
CA TYR A 210 -4.22 12.09 11.02
C TYR A 210 -4.19 11.19 9.78
N GLU A 211 -5.10 10.21 9.67
CA GLU A 211 -5.13 9.27 8.53
C GLU A 211 -5.51 9.99 7.22
N ALA A 212 -6.43 10.97 7.29
CA ALA A 212 -6.74 11.82 6.14
C ALA A 212 -5.54 12.67 5.69
N GLY A 213 -4.78 13.21 6.65
CA GLY A 213 -3.56 13.99 6.39
C GLY A 213 -2.45 13.16 5.75
N GLU A 214 -2.28 11.90 6.20
CA GLU A 214 -1.30 10.96 5.64
C GLU A 214 -1.60 10.64 4.17
N ILE A 215 -2.87 10.38 3.83
CA ILE A 215 -3.31 10.14 2.45
C ILE A 215 -3.11 11.40 1.60
N TRP A 216 -3.51 12.56 2.13
CA TRP A 216 -3.34 13.82 1.42
C TRP A 216 -1.85 14.08 1.11
N HIS A 217 -0.97 13.92 2.11
CA HIS A 217 0.47 14.07 1.93
C HIS A 217 1.04 13.06 0.92
N LEU A 218 0.65 11.79 0.98
CA LEU A 218 1.11 10.77 0.02
C LEU A 218 0.77 11.18 -1.41
N LEU A 219 -0.48 11.55 -1.65
CA LEU A 219 -0.96 11.83 -2.99
C LEU A 219 -0.43 13.16 -3.53
N ASP A 220 -0.38 14.21 -2.71
CA ASP A 220 0.08 15.54 -3.11
C ASP A 220 1.61 15.61 -3.27
N THR A 221 2.35 15.13 -2.27
CA THR A 221 3.81 15.29 -2.22
C THR A 221 4.54 14.24 -3.04
N ARG A 222 4.07 12.98 -3.06
CA ARG A 222 4.81 11.87 -3.72
C ARG A 222 4.25 11.49 -5.08
N VAL A 223 2.93 11.47 -5.22
CA VAL A 223 2.27 11.08 -6.48
C VAL A 223 1.98 12.31 -7.36
N HIS A 224 1.94 13.51 -6.76
CA HIS A 224 1.50 14.76 -7.39
C HIS A 224 0.10 14.64 -8.01
N MET A 225 -0.80 13.95 -7.31
CA MET A 225 -2.20 13.76 -7.65
C MET A 225 -3.07 14.35 -6.55
N PRO A 226 -3.59 15.58 -6.68
CA PRO A 226 -4.41 16.19 -5.64
C PRO A 226 -5.73 15.40 -5.46
N ILE A 227 -6.09 15.12 -4.21
CA ILE A 227 -7.35 14.46 -3.85
C ILE A 227 -8.41 15.48 -3.42
N THR A 228 -9.63 15.32 -3.95
CA THR A 228 -10.77 16.13 -3.54
C THR A 228 -11.17 15.73 -2.12
N LYS A 229 -11.24 16.70 -1.21
CA LYS A 229 -11.66 16.48 0.18
C LYS A 229 -13.10 16.96 0.34
N ILE A 230 -14.00 16.07 0.71
CA ILE A 230 -15.43 16.34 0.87
C ILE A 230 -15.76 16.38 2.37
N PRO A 231 -16.07 17.55 2.96
CA PRO A 231 -16.60 17.62 4.31
C PRO A 231 -17.89 16.80 4.44
N ILE A 232 -18.03 15.99 5.49
CA ILE A 232 -19.23 15.17 5.75
C ILE A 232 -20.51 16.00 5.67
N ARG A 233 -20.50 17.22 6.26
CA ARG A 233 -21.63 18.17 6.20
C ARG A 233 -22.10 18.53 4.79
N ASN A 234 -21.25 18.36 3.77
CA ASN A 234 -21.56 18.65 2.38
C ASN A 234 -21.93 17.40 1.57
N PHE A 235 -21.71 16.19 2.10
CA PHE A 235 -21.80 14.94 1.35
C PHE A 235 -23.15 14.74 0.64
N LYS A 236 -24.25 15.12 1.29
CA LYS A 236 -25.60 15.02 0.71
C LYS A 236 -25.72 15.74 -0.63
N ARG A 237 -25.11 16.93 -0.76
CA ARG A 237 -25.19 17.79 -1.95
C ARG A 237 -24.16 17.47 -3.04
N VAL A 238 -23.14 16.67 -2.74
CA VAL A 238 -22.07 16.37 -3.70
C VAL A 238 -22.57 15.39 -4.76
N ASN A 239 -22.35 15.69 -6.04
CA ASN A 239 -22.54 14.71 -7.10
C ASN A 239 -21.35 13.73 -7.13
N LEU A 240 -21.58 12.47 -6.74
CA LEU A 240 -20.54 11.43 -6.72
C LEU A 240 -20.15 10.92 -8.10
N ASP A 241 -20.99 11.10 -9.13
CA ASP A 241 -20.69 10.65 -10.51
C ASP A 241 -19.49 11.41 -11.13
N LYS A 242 -19.04 12.50 -10.51
CA LYS A 242 -17.78 13.18 -10.87
C LYS A 242 -16.52 12.37 -10.49
N TYR A 243 -16.67 11.39 -9.60
CA TYR A 243 -15.59 10.59 -9.02
C TYR A 243 -15.80 9.10 -9.34
N ASN A 244 -14.70 8.36 -9.41
CA ASN A 244 -14.72 6.90 -9.58
C ASN A 244 -14.13 6.14 -8.38
N THR A 245 -13.52 6.87 -7.44
CA THR A 245 -12.97 6.31 -6.20
C THR A 245 -13.31 7.21 -5.02
N LEU A 246 -13.80 6.62 -3.93
CA LEU A 246 -14.12 7.29 -2.68
C LEU A 246 -13.29 6.67 -1.56
N VAL A 247 -12.67 7.51 -0.74
CA VAL A 247 -11.83 7.08 0.39
C VAL A 247 -12.49 7.48 1.71
N MET A 248 -12.63 6.52 2.62
CA MET A 248 -13.08 6.71 3.99
C MET A 248 -12.04 6.12 4.93
N VAL A 249 -11.42 6.98 5.74
CA VAL A 249 -10.42 6.57 6.74
C VAL A 249 -11.09 6.22 8.06
N SER A 250 -10.34 5.81 9.10
CA SER A 250 -10.93 5.59 10.41
C SER A 250 -11.71 6.81 10.88
N GLY A 251 -12.88 6.59 11.44
CA GLY A 251 -13.77 7.61 11.96
C GLY A 251 -15.08 7.04 12.47
N SER A 252 -15.97 7.93 12.89
CA SER A 252 -17.37 7.67 13.19
C SER A 252 -18.23 8.35 12.14
N TYR A 253 -18.94 7.56 11.34
CA TYR A 253 -19.71 8.05 10.20
C TYR A 253 -21.22 7.90 10.45
N SER A 254 -21.88 9.03 10.62
CA SER A 254 -23.33 9.13 10.87
C SER A 254 -24.10 9.54 9.61
N PHE A 255 -23.95 8.76 8.53
CA PHE A 255 -24.79 8.92 7.35
C PHE A 255 -26.22 8.45 7.63
N ASP A 256 -27.20 9.21 7.13
CA ASP A 256 -28.60 8.77 7.07
C ASP A 256 -28.80 7.71 5.98
N ASP A 257 -29.95 7.06 5.94
CA ASP A 257 -30.23 5.97 5.00
C ASP A 257 -30.07 6.43 3.54
N LYS A 258 -30.44 7.68 3.23
CA LYS A 258 -30.21 8.29 1.91
C LYS A 258 -28.73 8.42 1.58
N GLY A 259 -27.89 8.81 2.55
CA GLY A 259 -26.44 8.88 2.38
C GLY A 259 -25.82 7.51 2.15
N LEU A 260 -26.28 6.49 2.88
CA LEU A 260 -25.83 5.11 2.71
C LEU A 260 -26.22 4.54 1.35
N GLU A 261 -27.48 4.67 0.93
CA GLU A 261 -27.95 4.17 -0.36
C GLU A 261 -27.22 4.88 -1.51
N LYS A 262 -26.99 6.19 -1.39
CA LYS A 262 -26.18 6.94 -2.35
C LYS A 262 -24.77 6.38 -2.52
N ILE A 263 -24.11 5.98 -1.44
CA ILE A 263 -22.78 5.33 -1.52
C ILE A 263 -22.92 3.97 -2.21
N LYS A 264 -23.91 3.17 -1.79
CA LYS A 264 -24.15 1.82 -2.32
C LYS A 264 -24.43 1.83 -3.83
N GLU A 265 -25.41 2.60 -4.28
CA GLU A 265 -25.75 2.77 -5.70
C GLU A 265 -24.53 3.25 -6.50
N TRP A 266 -23.77 4.20 -5.95
CA TRP A 266 -22.56 4.69 -6.61
C TRP A 266 -21.50 3.60 -6.74
N VAL A 267 -21.30 2.74 -5.73
CA VAL A 267 -20.40 1.59 -5.86
C VAL A 267 -20.94 0.62 -6.90
N GLU A 268 -22.23 0.25 -6.86
CA GLU A 268 -22.87 -0.70 -7.78
C GLU A 268 -22.68 -0.37 -9.26
N LYS A 269 -22.58 0.92 -9.62
CA LYS A 269 -22.25 1.41 -10.98
C LYS A 269 -20.84 1.04 -11.48
N GLY A 270 -20.01 0.38 -10.66
CA GLY A 270 -18.66 0.00 -11.04
C GLY A 270 -17.56 0.87 -10.47
N ASN A 271 -17.84 1.59 -9.38
CA ASN A 271 -16.85 2.42 -8.70
C ASN A 271 -16.18 1.67 -7.54
N THR A 272 -15.16 2.29 -6.96
CA THR A 272 -14.35 1.71 -5.87
C THR A 272 -14.50 2.52 -4.59
N LEU A 273 -14.98 1.90 -3.52
CA LEU A 273 -14.91 2.46 -2.17
C LEU A 273 -13.68 1.89 -1.45
N ILE A 274 -12.81 2.74 -0.93
CA ILE A 274 -11.65 2.34 -0.12
C ILE A 274 -11.95 2.71 1.32
N THR A 275 -11.97 1.71 2.21
CA THR A 275 -12.18 1.91 3.64
C THR A 275 -10.96 1.50 4.44
N ILE A 276 -10.63 2.25 5.50
CA ILE A 276 -9.49 1.97 6.38
C ILE A 276 -9.96 1.91 7.83
N GLY A 277 -9.49 0.91 8.57
CA GLY A 277 -9.73 0.75 10.01
C GLY A 277 -11.22 0.77 10.33
N THR A 278 -11.66 1.73 11.16
CA THR A 278 -13.06 1.78 11.59
C THR A 278 -14.05 2.14 10.47
N ALA A 279 -13.60 2.67 9.32
CA ALA A 279 -14.47 2.76 8.14
C ALA A 279 -14.78 1.39 7.54
N SER A 280 -13.85 0.43 7.60
CA SER A 280 -14.10 -0.94 7.16
C SER A 280 -15.11 -1.62 8.08
N LYS A 281 -14.98 -1.40 9.40
CA LYS A 281 -16.01 -1.78 10.38
C LYS A 281 -17.37 -1.14 10.07
N TRP A 282 -17.40 0.16 9.78
CA TRP A 282 -18.63 0.88 9.43
C TRP A 282 -19.34 0.27 8.22
N ALA A 283 -18.60 -0.11 7.17
CA ALA A 283 -19.18 -0.76 5.99
C ALA A 283 -19.84 -2.10 6.32
N ILE A 284 -19.26 -2.88 7.24
CA ILE A 284 -19.83 -4.13 7.76
C ILE A 284 -21.08 -3.85 8.60
N ASP A 285 -20.98 -2.95 9.58
CA ASP A 285 -22.08 -2.63 10.51
C ASP A 285 -23.32 -2.12 9.77
N LYS A 286 -23.12 -1.34 8.70
CA LYS A 286 -24.19 -0.81 7.84
C LYS A 286 -24.67 -1.81 6.78
N LYS A 287 -24.17 -3.05 6.79
CA LYS A 287 -24.51 -4.11 5.83
C LYS A 287 -24.30 -3.67 4.38
N LEU A 288 -23.34 -2.77 4.14
CA LEU A 288 -22.93 -2.38 2.79
C LEU A 288 -22.22 -3.54 2.10
N VAL A 289 -21.50 -4.34 2.87
CA VAL A 289 -20.80 -5.56 2.44
C VAL A 289 -21.27 -6.78 3.24
N LYS A 290 -20.94 -7.98 2.77
CA LYS A 290 -21.26 -9.25 3.44
C LYS A 290 -20.13 -9.77 4.36
N GLU A 291 -19.01 -9.05 4.41
CA GLU A 291 -17.89 -9.40 5.29
C GLU A 291 -18.26 -9.23 6.76
N SER A 292 -17.48 -9.86 7.64
CA SER A 292 -17.71 -9.84 9.08
C SER A 292 -16.41 -9.56 9.85
N LEU A 293 -16.55 -9.18 11.12
CA LEU A 293 -15.42 -9.09 12.04
C LEU A 293 -15.20 -10.40 12.78
N VAL A 294 -13.98 -10.65 13.23
CA VAL A 294 -13.70 -11.66 14.25
C VAL A 294 -14.31 -11.18 15.56
N SER A 295 -15.20 -11.99 16.13
CA SER A 295 -15.88 -11.73 17.39
C SER A 295 -15.64 -12.88 18.36
N GLU A 296 -15.51 -12.55 19.64
CA GLU A 296 -15.55 -13.52 20.72
C GLU A 296 -16.97 -13.60 21.28
N GLU A 297 -17.53 -14.80 21.37
CA GLU A 297 -18.78 -15.01 22.11
C GLU A 297 -18.49 -14.87 23.59
N LYS A 298 -18.98 -13.77 24.19
CA LYS A 298 -18.95 -13.61 25.64
C LYS A 298 -20.08 -14.44 26.23
N ASP A 299 -19.74 -15.34 27.16
CA ASP A 299 -20.73 -16.04 27.96
C ASP A 299 -21.53 -15.03 28.80
N SER A 300 -22.78 -14.80 28.44
CA SER A 300 -23.67 -13.85 29.13
C SER A 300 -24.07 -14.31 30.53
N THR A 301 -23.78 -15.57 30.89
CA THR A 301 -24.09 -16.15 32.20
C THR A 301 -22.90 -16.13 33.15
N ALA A 302 -21.69 -15.81 32.66
CA ALA A 302 -20.51 -15.69 33.49
C ALA A 302 -20.64 -14.50 34.45
N LEU A 303 -20.51 -14.75 35.75
CA LEU A 303 -20.47 -13.70 36.77
C LEU A 303 -19.21 -12.86 36.58
N ALA A 304 -19.35 -11.54 36.68
CA ALA A 304 -18.23 -10.61 36.61
C ALA A 304 -17.26 -10.86 37.78
N GLU A 305 -16.03 -11.22 37.46
CA GLU A 305 -14.96 -11.34 38.45
C GLU A 305 -14.60 -9.96 39.01
N ARG A 306 -14.68 -9.79 40.33
CA ARG A 306 -14.33 -8.53 40.99
C ARG A 306 -12.81 -8.35 40.96
N LYS A 307 -12.34 -7.29 40.30
CA LYS A 307 -10.91 -6.92 40.25
C LYS A 307 -10.64 -5.65 41.07
N PRO A 308 -9.43 -5.49 41.62
CA PRO A 308 -9.04 -4.25 42.29
C PRO A 308 -9.15 -3.06 41.33
N TYR A 309 -9.74 -1.96 41.79
CA TYR A 309 -9.92 -0.76 40.97
C TYR A 309 -8.58 -0.16 40.52
N VAL A 310 -7.54 -0.25 41.36
CA VAL A 310 -6.20 0.27 41.06
C VAL A 310 -5.59 -0.38 39.81
N ASP A 311 -5.93 -1.64 39.53
CA ASP A 311 -5.42 -2.39 38.37
C ASP A 311 -6.26 -2.17 37.11
N ALA A 312 -7.35 -1.39 37.18
CA ALA A 312 -8.28 -1.23 36.05
C ALA A 312 -7.57 -0.60 34.83
N GLY A 313 -6.71 0.40 35.05
CA GLY A 313 -5.95 1.05 33.99
C GLY A 313 -5.03 0.07 33.24
N GLU A 314 -4.30 -0.75 33.97
CA GLU A 314 -3.40 -1.76 33.37
C GLU A 314 -4.19 -2.88 32.68
N ASN A 315 -5.25 -3.37 33.33
CA ASN A 315 -6.06 -4.45 32.80
C ASN A 315 -6.84 -4.07 31.54
N LEU A 316 -7.33 -2.84 31.44
CA LEU A 316 -8.01 -2.34 30.25
C LEU A 316 -7.01 -1.84 29.20
N GLY A 317 -5.94 -1.18 29.64
CA GLY A 317 -4.91 -0.61 28.77
C GLY A 317 -4.17 -1.69 27.96
N LYS A 318 -3.83 -2.82 28.58
CA LYS A 318 -3.13 -3.93 27.89
C LYS A 318 -3.94 -4.55 26.75
N GLU A 319 -5.27 -4.46 26.78
CA GLU A 319 -6.13 -4.96 25.69
C GLU A 319 -6.17 -4.00 24.49
N SER A 320 -5.62 -2.79 24.62
CA SER A 320 -5.44 -1.88 23.49
C SER A 320 -4.22 -2.30 22.66
N VAL A 321 -4.37 -2.27 21.33
CA VAL A 321 -3.25 -2.51 20.41
C VAL A 321 -2.52 -1.18 20.19
N GLY A 322 -1.55 -0.89 21.06
CA GLY A 322 -0.75 0.34 21.06
C GLY A 322 0.32 0.39 19.97
N GLY A 323 0.04 -0.09 18.75
CA GLY A 323 0.98 -0.03 17.63
C GLY A 323 2.02 -1.14 17.64
N ILE A 324 1.78 -2.18 16.84
CA ILE A 324 2.64 -3.34 16.63
C ILE A 324 2.98 -3.49 15.13
N ILE A 325 4.05 -4.22 14.83
CA ILE A 325 4.37 -4.66 13.47
C ILE A 325 4.04 -6.13 13.38
N VAL A 326 3.20 -6.49 12.40
CA VAL A 326 2.77 -7.87 12.16
C VAL A 326 3.02 -8.29 10.72
N ARG A 327 3.21 -9.58 10.52
CA ARG A 327 3.49 -10.23 9.26
C ARG A 327 2.19 -10.66 8.59
N THR A 328 2.08 -10.33 7.32
CA THR A 328 0.97 -10.77 6.45
C THR A 328 1.51 -11.58 5.29
N GLN A 329 0.67 -12.47 4.75
CA GLN A 329 0.85 -13.17 3.50
C GLN A 329 -0.05 -12.51 2.44
N LEU A 330 0.57 -11.90 1.44
CA LEU A 330 -0.06 -11.16 0.34
C LEU A 330 -0.15 -12.01 -0.92
N ASP A 331 -1.30 -11.99 -1.59
CA ASP A 331 -1.43 -12.52 -2.95
C ASP A 331 -0.79 -11.56 -3.97
N LEU A 332 0.33 -11.97 -4.55
CA LEU A 332 1.09 -11.22 -5.55
C LEU A 332 0.42 -11.16 -6.92
N THR A 333 -0.56 -12.04 -7.17
CA THR A 333 -1.31 -12.11 -8.44
C THR A 333 -2.58 -11.27 -8.43
N HIS A 334 -3.02 -10.83 -7.24
CA HIS A 334 -4.13 -9.90 -7.09
C HIS A 334 -3.68 -8.48 -7.49
N PRO A 335 -4.51 -7.65 -8.17
CA PRO A 335 -4.12 -6.29 -8.58
C PRO A 335 -3.62 -5.40 -7.44
N LEU A 336 -4.12 -5.60 -6.22
CA LEU A 336 -3.63 -4.90 -5.04
C LEU A 336 -2.21 -5.32 -4.61
N GLY A 337 -1.76 -6.52 -4.98
CA GLY A 337 -0.41 -7.03 -4.75
C GLY A 337 0.58 -6.77 -5.89
N PHE A 338 0.17 -6.06 -6.96
CA PHE A 338 1.08 -5.74 -8.06
C PHE A 338 2.23 -4.84 -7.59
N GLY A 339 3.43 -5.07 -8.14
CA GLY A 339 4.65 -4.35 -7.75
C GLY A 339 5.36 -4.92 -6.52
N TYR A 340 4.81 -5.97 -5.90
CA TYR A 340 5.47 -6.73 -4.85
C TYR A 340 6.14 -7.98 -5.44
N ARG A 341 7.31 -8.32 -4.91
CA ARG A 341 8.04 -9.56 -5.26
C ARG A 341 8.07 -10.59 -4.14
N LYS A 342 7.48 -10.27 -2.99
CA LYS A 342 7.48 -11.12 -1.79
C LYS A 342 6.10 -11.09 -1.17
N ALA A 343 5.58 -12.27 -0.89
CA ALA A 343 4.27 -12.42 -0.27
C ALA A 343 4.29 -12.04 1.22
N LEU A 344 5.41 -12.24 1.92
CA LEU A 344 5.53 -11.80 3.31
C LEU A 344 5.71 -10.28 3.37
N LEU A 345 4.75 -9.59 3.98
CA LEU A 345 4.72 -8.14 4.09
C LEU A 345 4.51 -7.70 5.56
N PRO A 346 5.42 -6.89 6.13
CA PRO A 346 5.19 -6.22 7.41
C PRO A 346 4.09 -5.17 7.28
N VAL A 347 3.15 -5.14 8.22
CA VAL A 347 2.08 -4.15 8.33
C VAL A 347 2.01 -3.58 9.74
N TYR A 348 1.59 -2.33 9.87
CA TYR A 348 1.40 -1.67 11.15
C TYR A 348 -0.02 -1.84 11.65
N LYS A 349 -0.19 -2.36 12.86
CA LYS A 349 -1.51 -2.47 13.48
C LYS A 349 -1.57 -1.66 14.76
N ASN A 350 -2.51 -0.72 14.83
CA ASN A 350 -2.72 0.18 15.96
C ASN A 350 -4.21 0.36 16.31
N ASN A 351 -5.02 -0.64 15.97
CA ASN A 351 -6.46 -0.65 16.20
C ASN A 351 -6.94 -2.10 16.37
N THR A 352 -8.18 -2.25 16.84
CA THR A 352 -8.83 -3.55 17.12
C THR A 352 -9.86 -3.93 16.05
N VAL A 353 -9.70 -3.44 14.82
CA VAL A 353 -10.51 -3.90 13.69
C VAL A 353 -9.90 -5.20 13.18
N TRP A 354 -10.60 -6.30 13.47
CA TRP A 354 -10.22 -7.66 13.12
C TRP A 354 -11.13 -8.14 11.99
N LEU A 355 -10.77 -7.89 10.73
CA LEU A 355 -11.57 -8.39 9.59
C LEU A 355 -11.46 -9.91 9.56
N LYS A 356 -12.58 -10.62 9.56
CA LYS A 356 -12.57 -12.07 9.35
C LYS A 356 -12.24 -12.35 7.88
N PRO A 357 -11.36 -13.32 7.55
CA PRO A 357 -11.14 -13.71 6.16
C PRO A 357 -12.47 -13.94 5.44
N SER A 358 -12.56 -13.45 4.21
CA SER A 358 -13.76 -13.55 3.40
C SER A 358 -14.10 -15.02 3.15
N LYS A 359 -15.40 -15.32 3.06
CA LYS A 359 -15.89 -16.65 2.63
C LYS A 359 -15.61 -16.93 1.15
N ASN A 360 -15.44 -15.89 0.34
CA ASN A 360 -15.02 -16.03 -1.05
C ASN A 360 -13.50 -16.23 -1.13
N GLU A 361 -13.08 -17.25 -1.88
CA GLU A 361 -11.71 -17.77 -1.97
C GLU A 361 -10.69 -16.75 -2.50
N TYR A 362 -11.13 -15.73 -3.23
CA TYR A 362 -10.26 -14.75 -3.90
C TYR A 362 -10.33 -13.34 -3.28
N SER A 363 -11.17 -13.15 -2.28
CA SER A 363 -11.46 -11.83 -1.70
C SER A 363 -10.53 -11.46 -0.54
N THR A 364 -9.89 -12.45 0.09
CA THR A 364 -8.86 -12.19 1.10
C THR A 364 -7.51 -11.98 0.41
N VAL A 365 -7.05 -10.72 0.36
CA VAL A 365 -5.87 -10.34 -0.42
C VAL A 365 -4.60 -10.39 0.42
N ALA A 366 -4.69 -9.97 1.69
CA ALA A 366 -3.59 -10.08 2.65
C ALA A 366 -4.11 -10.63 3.98
N GLN A 367 -3.62 -11.80 4.37
CA GLN A 367 -3.98 -12.47 5.62
C GLN A 367 -2.84 -12.38 6.63
N TYR A 368 -3.12 -12.24 7.92
CA TYR A 368 -2.05 -12.37 8.92
C TYR A 368 -1.55 -13.82 8.97
N THR A 369 -0.24 -14.01 9.16
CA THR A 369 0.34 -15.36 9.26
C THR A 369 0.06 -16.00 10.62
N ASP A 370 0.23 -17.32 10.75
CA ASP A 370 0.06 -18.04 12.01
C ASP A 370 0.95 -17.55 13.15
N ASN A 371 2.17 -17.07 12.83
CA ASN A 371 3.04 -16.34 13.75
C ASN A 371 3.20 -14.88 13.31
N PRO A 372 2.19 -14.03 13.59
CA PRO A 372 2.11 -12.71 12.98
C PRO A 372 3.04 -11.70 13.61
N LEU A 373 3.38 -11.79 14.90
CA LEU A 373 4.14 -10.73 15.57
C LEU A 373 5.57 -10.62 15.01
N ILE A 374 5.97 -9.41 14.61
CA ILE A 374 7.35 -9.05 14.23
C ILE A 374 7.98 -8.22 15.35
N ASP A 375 7.27 -7.19 15.80
CA ASP A 375 7.75 -6.21 16.77
C ASP A 375 6.55 -5.62 17.54
N GLY A 376 6.75 -5.27 18.81
CA GLY A 376 5.71 -4.70 19.67
C GLY A 376 5.05 -5.67 20.65
N PHE A 377 4.16 -5.13 21.47
CA PHE A 377 3.43 -5.84 22.51
C PHE A 377 1.98 -6.09 22.09
N ILE A 378 1.52 -7.32 22.28
CA ILE A 378 0.12 -7.73 22.12
C ILE A 378 -0.21 -8.81 23.16
N THR A 379 -1.39 -8.73 23.76
CA THR A 379 -1.87 -9.75 24.71
C THR A 379 -2.07 -11.10 24.02
N ASP A 380 -1.91 -12.20 24.75
CA ASP A 380 -2.20 -13.55 24.24
C ASP A 380 -3.65 -13.65 23.73
N MET A 381 -4.59 -13.01 24.44
CA MET A 381 -5.98 -12.90 24.03
C MET A 381 -6.12 -12.27 22.64
N ASN A 382 -5.60 -11.04 22.45
CA ASN A 382 -5.68 -10.34 21.17
C ASN A 382 -4.94 -11.09 20.06
N ARG A 383 -3.78 -11.68 20.37
CA ARG A 383 -2.99 -12.43 19.39
C ARG A 383 -3.70 -13.69 18.92
N ASP A 384 -4.15 -14.52 19.86
CA ASP A 384 -4.58 -15.88 19.56
C ASP A 384 -6.05 -15.97 19.17
N LYS A 385 -6.93 -15.14 19.76
CA LYS A 385 -8.36 -15.14 19.42
C LYS A 385 -8.67 -14.28 18.20
N PHE A 386 -8.00 -13.13 18.06
CA PHE A 386 -8.35 -12.14 17.04
C PHE A 386 -7.34 -12.06 15.90
N LEU A 387 -6.09 -11.71 16.18
CA LEU A 387 -5.08 -11.41 15.15
C LEU A 387 -4.84 -12.60 14.21
N LYS A 388 -4.52 -13.79 14.75
CA LYS A 388 -4.27 -15.00 13.94
C LYS A 388 -5.42 -15.39 13.03
N ASN A 389 -6.66 -15.09 13.42
CA ASN A 389 -7.87 -15.48 12.70
C ASN A 389 -8.42 -14.36 11.80
N SER A 390 -7.64 -13.31 11.57
CA SER A 390 -8.08 -12.11 10.85
C SER A 390 -7.26 -11.86 9.57
N ALA A 391 -7.72 -10.91 8.77
CA ALA A 391 -7.07 -10.44 7.55
C ALA A 391 -6.77 -8.94 7.64
N SER A 392 -5.70 -8.53 6.95
CA SER A 392 -5.29 -7.13 6.85
C SER A 392 -6.01 -6.41 5.70
N LEU A 393 -6.28 -7.12 4.60
CA LEU A 393 -6.88 -6.56 3.38
C LEU A 393 -7.87 -7.52 2.73
N ILE A 394 -9.10 -7.06 2.56
CA ILE A 394 -10.19 -7.80 1.88
C ILE A 394 -10.78 -6.93 0.78
N VAL A 395 -11.28 -7.56 -0.29
CA VAL A 395 -12.14 -6.91 -1.29
C VAL A 395 -13.52 -7.54 -1.28
N SER A 396 -14.57 -6.75 -1.09
CA SER A 396 -15.95 -7.22 -1.14
C SER A 396 -16.68 -6.65 -2.36
N PRO A 397 -17.31 -7.48 -3.20
CA PRO A 397 -18.01 -7.00 -4.40
C PRO A 397 -19.38 -6.40 -4.05
N ILE A 398 -19.77 -5.33 -4.76
CA ILE A 398 -21.12 -4.75 -4.70
C ILE A 398 -21.55 -4.38 -6.12
N GLY A 399 -22.52 -5.10 -6.69
CA GLY A 399 -22.95 -4.88 -8.09
C GLY A 399 -21.78 -5.04 -9.07
N GLY A 400 -21.58 -4.04 -9.94
CA GLY A 400 -20.38 -3.95 -10.79
C GLY A 400 -19.16 -3.36 -10.06
N GLY A 401 -19.34 -2.89 -8.83
CA GLY A 401 -18.39 -2.21 -7.95
C GLY A 401 -17.68 -3.09 -6.93
N ARG A 402 -16.94 -2.44 -6.04
CA ARG A 402 -16.25 -3.09 -4.93
C ARG A 402 -15.95 -2.16 -3.76
N VAL A 403 -15.76 -2.77 -2.59
CA VAL A 403 -15.19 -2.13 -1.41
C VAL A 403 -13.85 -2.78 -1.11
N VAL A 404 -12.77 -2.00 -1.12
CA VAL A 404 -11.43 -2.41 -0.71
C VAL A 404 -11.27 -2.04 0.77
N MET A 405 -11.19 -3.05 1.62
CA MET A 405 -11.28 -2.93 3.07
C MET A 405 -9.93 -3.21 3.71
N PHE A 406 -9.28 -2.15 4.20
CA PHE A 406 -8.08 -2.25 5.01
C PHE A 406 -8.45 -2.33 6.49
N ALA A 407 -7.96 -3.33 7.20
CA ALA A 407 -8.01 -3.40 8.66
C ALA A 407 -6.97 -2.45 9.28
N ASP A 408 -5.81 -2.38 8.64
CA ASP A 408 -4.65 -1.60 9.06
C ASP A 408 -4.55 -0.30 8.27
N ASN A 409 -3.83 0.70 8.78
CA ASN A 409 -3.58 1.92 8.02
C ASN A 409 -2.36 1.73 7.11
N PRO A 410 -2.53 1.65 5.77
CA PRO A 410 -1.41 1.47 4.84
C PRO A 410 -0.50 2.71 4.71
N ASN A 411 -0.92 3.87 5.22
CA ASN A 411 -0.24 5.14 5.04
C ASN A 411 0.30 5.74 6.34
N PHE A 412 0.32 4.96 7.43
CA PHE A 412 0.61 5.44 8.78
C PHE A 412 1.83 6.39 8.84
N ARG A 413 1.62 7.57 9.41
CA ARG A 413 2.59 8.68 9.56
C ARG A 413 3.33 9.08 8.28
N GLY A 414 2.85 8.69 7.10
CA GLY A 414 3.56 8.86 5.83
C GLY A 414 4.87 8.07 5.72
N SER A 415 5.20 7.20 6.68
CA SER A 415 6.50 6.52 6.75
C SER A 415 6.50 5.11 6.17
N TRP A 416 5.32 4.54 5.92
CA TRP A 416 5.16 3.15 5.50
C TRP A 416 5.23 2.96 3.98
N TYR A 417 6.45 3.07 3.44
CA TYR A 417 6.73 2.80 2.02
C TYR A 417 6.43 1.35 1.60
N GLY A 418 6.43 0.42 2.55
CA GLY A 418 6.12 -0.98 2.31
C GLY A 418 4.64 -1.22 1.99
N THR A 419 3.70 -0.55 2.66
CA THR A 419 2.27 -0.85 2.57
C THR A 419 1.47 0.21 1.79
N ASN A 420 1.98 1.44 1.65
CA ASN A 420 1.26 2.48 0.93
C ASN A 420 1.03 2.17 -0.56
N ARG A 421 1.85 1.28 -1.15
CA ARG A 421 1.62 0.75 -2.51
C ARG A 421 0.31 -0.02 -2.60
N LEU A 422 -0.14 -0.74 -1.55
CA LEU A 422 -1.46 -1.38 -1.55
C LEU A 422 -2.58 -0.35 -1.73
N PHE A 423 -2.46 0.80 -1.05
CA PHE A 423 -3.42 1.91 -1.18
C PHE A 423 -3.37 2.55 -2.57
N LEU A 424 -2.18 2.77 -3.12
CA LEU A 424 -2.01 3.27 -4.49
C LEU A 424 -2.57 2.29 -5.52
N ASN A 425 -2.35 0.99 -5.35
CA ASN A 425 -2.93 -0.04 -6.20
C ASN A 425 -4.47 -0.02 -6.11
N ALA A 426 -5.05 0.19 -4.93
CA ALA A 426 -6.50 0.35 -4.80
C ALA A 426 -7.04 1.57 -5.59
N LEU A 427 -6.29 2.67 -5.62
CA LEU A 427 -6.66 3.87 -6.39
C LEU A 427 -6.53 3.68 -7.91
N PHE A 428 -5.41 3.12 -8.38
CA PHE A 428 -5.08 3.04 -9.82
C PHE A 428 -5.58 1.76 -10.50
N LEU A 429 -5.74 0.68 -9.76
CA LEU A 429 -6.09 -0.65 -10.27
C LEU A 429 -7.44 -1.15 -9.73
N GLY A 430 -8.08 -0.43 -8.81
CA GLY A 430 -9.34 -0.82 -8.19
C GLY A 430 -10.42 -1.19 -9.20
N ASN A 431 -10.56 -0.40 -10.27
CA ASN A 431 -11.55 -0.63 -11.33
C ASN A 431 -11.32 -1.93 -12.14
N HIS A 432 -10.16 -2.57 -12.00
CA HIS A 432 -9.82 -3.85 -12.64
C HIS A 432 -9.97 -5.06 -11.71
N ILE A 433 -10.31 -4.83 -10.45
CA ILE A 433 -10.62 -5.91 -9.51
C ILE A 433 -12.08 -6.31 -9.72
N ASN A 434 -12.27 -7.56 -10.16
CA ASN A 434 -13.55 -8.23 -10.21
C ASN A 434 -13.42 -9.50 -9.37
N VAL A 435 -14.22 -9.60 -8.31
CA VAL A 435 -14.23 -10.78 -7.44
C VAL A 435 -14.93 -11.91 -8.20
N PRO A 436 -14.26 -13.07 -8.42
CA PRO A 436 -14.90 -14.24 -9.02
C PRO A 436 -16.09 -14.71 -8.16
N LYS A 437 -17.17 -15.15 -8.80
CA LYS A 437 -18.39 -15.61 -8.14
C LYS A 437 -18.32 -17.07 -7.76
#